data_AF-A0A1W6UF93-F1
#
_entry.id   AF-A0A1W6UF93-F1
#
_cell.length_a   1.000
_cell.length_b   1.000
_cell.length_c   1.000
_cell.angle_alpha   90.00
_cell.angle_beta   90.00
_cell.angle_gamma   90.00
#
_symmetry.space_group_name_H-M   'P 1'
#
loop_
_entity.id
_entity.type
_entity.pdbx_description
1 polymer ?
#
loop_
_entity_poly.entity_id
_entity_poly.type
_entity_poly.pdbx_seq_one_letter_code
_entity_poly.pdbx_strand_id
1 'polypeptide(L)'
;MTIYHTDPVQSQNHVIDPKVVNEIFSDLSADLYMSVLKHVPLNFMQVKEFSQNALAELKKVDSAVKHDRPHHVIHILSGLVSAGLVQTESYEVREAPYSRLVGSVLKYRLTDNGKEMLK
;
A
#
# COMPACT_ATOMS: atom_id res chain seq x y z
N MET A 1 8.21 -36.25 7.53
CA MET A 1 7.62 -35.15 6.72
C MET A 1 8.12 -33.87 7.35
N THR A 2 9.09 -33.19 6.73
CA THR A 2 9.76 -32.03 7.33
C THR A 2 9.20 -30.78 6.68
N ILE A 3 8.44 -30.01 7.46
CA ILE A 3 7.86 -28.74 7.04
C ILE A 3 8.96 -27.69 7.22
N TYR A 4 9.54 -27.23 6.12
CA TYR A 4 10.45 -26.08 6.15
C TYR A 4 9.62 -24.84 6.48
N HIS A 5 9.78 -24.31 7.70
CA HIS A 5 9.35 -22.97 8.03
C HIS A 5 10.39 -22.01 7.45
N THR A 6 10.04 -21.33 6.36
CA THR A 6 10.72 -20.08 5.99
C THR A 6 10.32 -19.02 7.01
N ASP A 7 11.30 -18.48 7.72
CA ASP A 7 11.17 -17.36 8.64
C ASP A 7 10.25 -16.26 8.09
N PRO A 8 9.37 -15.66 8.93
CA PRO A 8 8.69 -14.44 8.55
C PRO A 8 9.74 -13.37 8.29
N VAL A 9 9.77 -12.82 7.07
CA VAL A 9 10.59 -11.67 6.72
C VAL A 9 10.35 -10.61 7.80
N GLN A 10 11.42 -10.27 8.52
CA GLN A 10 11.39 -9.39 9.68
C GLN A 10 10.59 -8.13 9.37
N SER A 11 9.43 -8.03 10.02
CA SER A 11 8.65 -6.80 10.10
C SER A 11 9.48 -5.82 10.92
N GLN A 12 10.31 -5.03 10.25
CA GLN A 12 11.03 -3.94 10.89
C GLN A 12 9.98 -2.95 11.40
N ASN A 13 9.75 -2.94 12.72
CA ASN A 13 9.07 -1.85 13.41
C ASN A 13 10.00 -0.63 13.36
N HIS A 14 10.09 -0.02 12.18
CA HIS A 14 10.72 1.29 12.04
C HIS A 14 9.71 2.31 12.54
N VAL A 15 10.01 2.93 13.69
CA VAL A 15 9.32 4.16 14.11
C VAL A 15 9.58 5.18 13.00
N ILE A 16 8.54 5.56 12.26
CA ILE A 16 8.71 6.48 11.13
C ILE A 16 8.86 7.89 11.70
N ASP A 17 10.03 8.48 11.49
CA ASP A 17 10.31 9.84 11.90
C ASP A 17 9.44 10.81 11.07
N PRO A 18 8.74 11.78 11.69
CA PRO A 18 7.89 12.74 10.98
C PRO A 18 8.65 13.62 9.98
N LYS A 19 9.99 13.70 10.06
CA LYS A 19 10.80 14.32 9.01
C LYS A 19 10.92 13.45 7.75
N VAL A 20 11.03 12.13 7.92
CA VAL A 20 11.07 11.16 6.80
C VAL A 20 9.73 11.12 6.09
N VAL A 21 8.63 11.20 6.84
CA VAL A 21 7.30 11.50 6.32
C VAL A 21 7.42 12.72 5.40
N ASN A 22 7.75 13.91 5.91
CA ASN A 22 7.83 15.14 5.09
C ASN A 22 8.78 15.08 3.87
N GLU A 23 9.88 14.32 3.93
CA GLU A 23 10.75 14.10 2.77
C GLU A 23 10.12 13.16 1.71
N ILE A 24 9.33 12.16 2.11
CA ILE A 24 8.58 11.29 1.17
C ILE A 24 7.39 12.05 0.54
N PHE A 25 6.80 13.02 1.24
CA PHE A 25 5.73 13.90 0.73
C PHE A 25 6.24 15.06 -0.15
N SER A 26 7.55 15.14 -0.45
CA SER A 26 8.11 16.28 -1.19
C SER A 26 7.67 16.37 -2.66
N ASP A 27 7.24 15.27 -3.27
CA ASP A 27 6.75 15.21 -4.67
C ASP A 27 5.22 15.32 -4.83
N LEU A 28 4.45 15.13 -3.74
CA LEU A 28 2.99 14.94 -3.80
C LEU A 28 2.34 15.57 -2.57
N SER A 29 1.27 16.35 -2.76
CA SER A 29 0.61 17.02 -1.63
C SER A 29 0.07 16.01 -0.61
N ALA A 30 0.16 16.34 0.68
CA ALA A 30 -0.30 15.49 1.77
C ALA A 30 -1.77 15.04 1.58
N ASP A 31 -2.61 15.90 0.96
CA ASP A 31 -4.00 15.60 0.64
C ASP A 31 -4.17 14.39 -0.31
N LEU A 32 -3.26 14.21 -1.27
CA LEU A 32 -3.31 13.10 -2.22
C LEU A 32 -3.04 11.77 -1.50
N TYR A 33 -2.05 11.79 -0.61
CA TYR A 33 -1.73 10.64 0.22
C TYR A 33 -2.84 10.30 1.20
N MET A 34 -3.43 11.30 1.86
CA MET A 34 -4.57 11.10 2.75
C MET A 34 -5.79 10.54 2.01
N SER A 35 -6.04 11.00 0.78
CA SER A 35 -7.12 10.48 -0.06
C SER A 35 -6.97 8.99 -0.32
N VAL A 36 -5.76 8.54 -0.67
CA VAL A 36 -5.49 7.10 -0.88
C VAL A 36 -5.48 6.32 0.43
N LEU A 37 -4.87 6.87 1.49
CA LEU A 37 -4.73 6.21 2.80
C LEU A 37 -6.08 5.80 3.39
N LYS A 38 -7.11 6.66 3.27
CA LYS A 38 -8.48 6.37 3.72
C LYS A 38 -9.12 5.15 3.06
N HIS A 39 -8.62 4.75 1.89
CA HIS A 39 -9.15 3.64 1.10
C HIS A 39 -8.31 2.37 1.22
N VAL A 40 -7.21 2.43 1.97
CA VAL A 40 -6.39 1.24 2.24
C VAL A 40 -7.16 0.34 3.22
N PRO A 41 -7.33 -0.95 2.91
CA PRO A 41 -8.11 -1.85 3.74
C PRO A 41 -7.37 -2.22 5.03
N LEU A 42 -8.13 -2.56 6.07
CA LEU A 42 -7.57 -3.02 7.35
C LEU A 42 -6.96 -4.43 7.26
N ASN A 43 -7.44 -5.23 6.31
CA ASN A 43 -6.93 -6.58 6.01
C ASN A 43 -6.16 -6.57 4.68
N PHE A 44 -5.25 -7.52 4.50
CA PHE A 44 -4.49 -7.65 3.25
C PHE A 44 -5.39 -7.88 2.05
N MET A 45 -5.38 -6.94 1.11
CA MET A 45 -6.19 -6.96 -0.11
C MET A 45 -5.38 -6.51 -1.32
N GLN A 46 -5.71 -6.99 -2.51
CA GLN A 46 -5.00 -6.58 -3.72
C GLN A 46 -5.36 -5.14 -4.10
N VAL A 47 -4.39 -4.41 -4.65
CA VAL A 47 -4.60 -3.02 -5.11
C VAL A 47 -5.79 -2.91 -6.07
N LYS A 48 -6.00 -3.90 -6.96
CA LYS A 48 -7.11 -3.92 -7.92
C LYS A 48 -8.49 -3.84 -7.27
N GLU A 49 -8.63 -4.30 -6.02
CA GLU A 49 -9.91 -4.39 -5.33
C GLU A 49 -10.34 -3.04 -4.73
N PHE A 50 -9.40 -2.18 -4.35
CA PHE A 50 -9.70 -0.87 -3.71
C PHE A 50 -9.19 0.34 -4.51
N SER A 51 -8.33 0.14 -5.52
CA SER A 51 -7.72 1.25 -6.26
C SER A 51 -8.72 2.08 -7.05
N GLN A 52 -9.84 1.51 -7.48
CA GLN A 52 -10.87 2.27 -8.19
C GLN A 52 -11.54 3.29 -7.27
N ASN A 53 -11.84 2.90 -6.03
CA ASN A 53 -12.42 3.79 -5.03
C ASN A 53 -11.41 4.86 -4.61
N ALA A 54 -10.15 4.44 -4.34
CA ALA A 54 -9.06 5.37 -4.04
C ALA A 54 -8.84 6.38 -5.17
N LEU A 55 -8.91 5.94 -6.43
CA LEU A 55 -8.77 6.82 -7.60
C LEU A 55 -9.96 7.78 -7.74
N ALA A 56 -11.18 7.32 -7.47
CA ALA A 56 -12.37 8.17 -7.54
C ALA A 56 -12.30 9.32 -6.54
N GLU A 57 -11.82 9.06 -5.32
CA GLU A 57 -11.59 10.11 -4.32
C GLU A 57 -10.38 10.98 -4.65
N LEU A 58 -9.30 10.38 -5.16
CA LEU A 58 -8.13 11.13 -5.60
C LEU A 58 -8.51 12.18 -6.65
N LYS A 59 -9.39 11.84 -7.60
CA LYS A 59 -9.91 12.75 -8.63
C LYS A 59 -10.74 13.93 -8.08
N LYS A 60 -11.21 13.86 -6.84
CA LYS A 60 -11.95 14.95 -6.19
C LYS A 60 -11.02 15.99 -5.56
N VAL A 61 -9.74 15.69 -5.42
CA VAL A 61 -8.75 16.64 -4.90
C VAL A 61 -8.32 17.56 -6.03
N ASP A 62 -8.49 18.88 -5.88
CA ASP A 62 -8.18 19.86 -6.94
C ASP A 62 -6.71 19.81 -7.41
N SER A 63 -5.77 19.39 -6.55
CA SER A 63 -4.36 19.20 -6.91
C SER A 63 -4.07 17.89 -7.66
N ALA A 64 -5.04 16.98 -7.78
CA ALA A 64 -4.87 15.66 -8.39
C ALA A 64 -5.03 15.63 -9.91
N VAL A 65 -5.18 16.78 -10.58
CA VAL A 65 -5.38 16.85 -12.04
C VAL A 65 -4.27 16.11 -12.82
N LYS A 66 -3.05 16.08 -12.27
CA LYS A 66 -1.91 15.34 -12.86
C LYS A 66 -1.81 13.89 -12.36
N HIS A 67 -2.61 13.51 -11.38
CA HIS A 67 -2.55 12.24 -10.65
C HIS A 67 -3.83 11.39 -10.82
N ASP A 68 -4.50 11.48 -11.97
CA ASP A 68 -5.85 10.93 -12.22
C ASP A 68 -5.89 9.50 -12.78
N ARG A 69 -4.79 8.75 -12.65
CA ARG A 69 -4.59 7.42 -13.27
C ARG A 69 -4.32 6.33 -12.24
N PRO A 70 -4.66 5.06 -12.53
CA PRO A 70 -4.45 3.95 -11.60
C PRO A 70 -3.01 3.76 -11.10
N HIS A 71 -2.00 4.04 -11.95
CA HIS A 71 -0.60 3.93 -11.53
C HIS A 71 -0.19 4.99 -10.50
N HIS A 72 -0.88 6.14 -10.45
CA HIS A 72 -0.65 7.16 -9.43
C HIS A 72 -1.07 6.66 -8.04
N VAL A 73 -2.14 5.89 -7.95
CA VAL A 73 -2.54 5.23 -6.70
C VAL A 73 -1.45 4.27 -6.23
N ILE A 74 -0.85 3.49 -7.14
CA ILE A 74 0.26 2.58 -6.82
C ILE A 74 1.50 3.36 -6.35
N HIS A 75 1.83 4.47 -7.03
CA HIS A 75 2.94 5.32 -6.63
C HIS A 75 2.73 5.93 -5.23
N ILE A 76 1.53 6.43 -4.96
CA ILE A 76 1.13 6.94 -3.64
C ILE A 76 1.21 5.83 -2.58
N LEU A 77 0.72 4.61 -2.88
CA LEU A 77 0.84 3.46 -1.98
C LEU A 77 2.30 3.11 -1.68
N SER A 78 3.20 3.21 -2.67
CA SER A 78 4.64 3.00 -2.46
C SER A 78 5.22 4.02 -1.47
N GLY A 79 4.81 5.28 -1.57
CA GLY A 79 5.19 6.32 -0.61
C GLY A 79 4.60 6.04 0.79
N LEU A 80 3.33 5.63 0.89
CA LEU A 80 2.70 5.25 2.16
C LEU A 80 3.36 4.03 2.82
N VAL A 81 3.86 3.08 2.02
CA VAL A 81 4.63 1.93 2.50
C VAL A 81 6.00 2.38 3.02
N SER A 82 6.68 3.25 2.29
CA SER A 82 7.97 3.81 2.71
C SER A 82 7.84 4.65 3.99
N ALA A 83 6.71 5.35 4.13
CA ALA A 83 6.32 6.07 5.34
C ALA A 83 5.75 5.16 6.45
N GLY A 84 5.73 3.83 6.25
CA GLY A 84 5.26 2.84 7.21
C GLY A 84 3.82 3.01 7.70
N LEU A 85 2.99 3.71 6.93
CA LEU A 85 1.55 3.87 7.16
C LEU A 85 0.78 2.68 6.57
N VAL A 86 1.34 2.07 5.53
CA VAL A 86 0.78 0.91 4.83
C VAL A 86 1.80 -0.22 4.84
N GLN A 87 1.32 -1.45 5.03
CA GLN A 87 2.15 -2.66 4.91
C GLN A 87 1.82 -3.35 3.60
N THR A 88 2.84 -3.90 2.95
CA THR A 88 2.68 -4.71 1.74
C THR A 88 3.22 -6.12 1.94
N GLU A 89 2.56 -7.09 1.31
CA GLU A 89 2.98 -8.48 1.25
C GLU A 89 2.87 -9.01 -0.19
N SER A 90 3.87 -9.79 -0.60
CA SER A 90 3.85 -10.49 -1.89
C SER A 90 3.26 -11.88 -1.72
N TYR A 91 2.26 -12.20 -2.54
CA TYR A 91 1.63 -13.52 -2.58
C TYR A 91 1.91 -14.17 -3.93
N GLU A 92 2.52 -15.35 -3.90
CA GLU A 92 2.69 -16.19 -5.07
C GLU A 92 1.35 -16.83 -5.47
N VAL A 93 0.89 -16.54 -6.69
CA VAL A 93 -0.29 -17.19 -7.27
C VAL A 93 0.16 -18.43 -8.02
N ARG A 94 -0.35 -19.59 -7.59
CA ARG A 94 -0.10 -20.89 -8.19
C ARG A 94 -1.41 -21.42 -8.76
N GLU A 95 -1.43 -21.83 -10.03
CA GLU A 95 -2.58 -22.51 -10.61
C GLU A 95 -2.63 -23.96 -10.08
N ALA A 96 -3.82 -24.48 -9.83
CA ALA A 96 -4.03 -25.91 -9.58
C ALA A 96 -4.50 -26.57 -10.88
N PRO A 97 -4.17 -27.85 -11.17
CA PRO A 97 -3.51 -28.84 -10.29
C PRO A 97 -1.97 -28.88 -10.41
N TYR A 98 -1.37 -28.13 -11.32
CA TYR A 98 0.09 -28.08 -11.47
C TYR A 98 0.60 -26.80 -10.84
N SER A 99 1.36 -26.89 -9.73
CA SER A 99 1.93 -25.82 -8.89
C SER A 99 2.88 -24.83 -9.60
N ARG A 100 2.63 -24.54 -10.87
CA ARG A 100 3.32 -23.54 -11.68
C ARG A 100 3.02 -22.18 -11.07
N LEU A 101 4.08 -21.44 -10.76
CA LEU A 101 3.98 -20.02 -10.43
C LEU A 101 3.43 -19.30 -11.66
N VAL A 102 2.24 -18.71 -11.52
CA VAL A 102 1.56 -17.96 -12.58
C VAL A 102 1.88 -16.47 -12.47
N GLY A 103 2.20 -16.02 -11.25
CA GLY A 103 2.69 -14.69 -10.98
C GLY A 103 2.75 -14.41 -9.49
N SER A 104 3.14 -13.18 -9.15
CA SER A 104 3.08 -12.64 -7.79
C SER A 104 2.09 -11.48 -7.76
N VAL A 105 1.25 -11.42 -6.73
CA VAL A 105 0.36 -10.29 -6.47
C VAL A 105 0.76 -9.60 -5.19
N LEU A 106 0.79 -8.27 -5.20
CA LEU A 106 1.00 -7.47 -4.01
C LEU A 106 -0.33 -7.20 -3.32
N LYS A 107 -0.38 -7.50 -2.03
CA LYS A 107 -1.47 -7.11 -1.14
C LYS A 107 -1.02 -5.98 -0.24
N TYR A 108 -1.96 -5.15 0.15
CA TYR A 108 -1.74 -3.97 0.98
C TYR A 108 -2.70 -4.02 2.17
N ARG A 109 -2.25 -3.53 3.33
CA ARG A 109 -3.09 -3.26 4.49
C ARG A 109 -2.67 -1.99 5.22
N LEU A 110 -3.60 -1.40 5.94
CA LEU A 110 -3.34 -0.27 6.82
C LEU A 110 -2.61 -0.74 8.09
N THR A 111 -1.52 -0.06 8.45
CA THR A 111 -0.81 -0.30 9.72
C THR A 111 -1.50 0.42 10.88
N ASP A 112 -1.07 0.15 12.12
CA ASP A 112 -1.56 0.92 13.27
C ASP A 112 -1.18 2.40 13.18
N ASN A 113 0.03 2.73 12.70
CA ASN A 113 0.44 4.12 12.43
C ASN A 113 -0.47 4.78 11.39
N GLY A 114 -0.83 4.05 10.33
CA GLY A 114 -1.77 4.51 9.30
C GLY A 114 -3.17 4.79 9.86
N LYS A 115 -3.64 3.97 10.81
CA LYS A 115 -4.91 4.21 11.52
C LYS A 115 -4.82 5.44 12.42
N GLU A 116 -3.71 5.62 13.13
CA GLU A 116 -3.51 6.80 14.00
C GLU A 116 -3.49 8.10 13.20
N MET A 117 -2.90 8.08 12.00
CA MET A 117 -2.89 9.25 11.11
C MET A 117 -4.26 9.60 10.52
N LEU A 118 -5.23 8.68 10.58
CA LEU A 118 -6.62 8.91 10.15
C LEU A 118 -7.56 9.32 11.30
N LYS A 119 -7.11 9.34 12.55
CA LYS A 119 -7.89 9.79 13.71
C LYS A 119 -7.89 11.31 13.82
#